data_AF-A0A932UNH8-F1
#
_entry.id   AF-A0A932UNH8-F1
#
_cell.length_a   1.000
_cell.length_b   1.000
_cell.length_c   1.000
_cell.angle_alpha   90.00
_cell.angle_beta   90.00
_cell.angle_gamma   90.00
#
_symmetry.space_group_name_H-M   'P 1'
#
loop_
_entity.id
_entity.type
_entity.pdbx_description
1 polymer ?
#
loop_
_entity_poly.entity_id
_entity_poly.type
_entity_poly.pdbx_seq_one_letter_code
_entity_poly.pdbx_strand_id
1 'polypeptide(L)'
;AMCWASVNMLAAPKLILIPETKELFFAVVPERDLDLFFSRAEMRYYYHRKGRWYSTRHYSGPWRPVELKELPEDFQKASPIELKARILPTLLKRPGG
;
A
#
# COMPACT_ATOMS: atom_id res chain seq x y z
N ALA A 1 3.97 1.88 27.47
CA ALA A 1 3.51 2.59 26.27
C ALA A 1 3.67 1.65 25.08
N MET A 2 2.58 1.28 24.40
CA MET A 2 2.65 0.35 23.27
C MET A 2 3.27 1.05 22.06
N CYS A 3 4.52 0.73 21.74
CA CYS A 3 5.20 1.25 20.55
C CYS A 3 4.64 0.55 19.31
N TRP A 4 3.57 1.12 18.73
CA TRP A 4 3.14 0.77 17.38
C TRP A 4 4.06 1.43 16.37
N ALA A 5 4.44 0.68 15.33
CA ALA A 5 5.49 1.04 14.38
C ALA A 5 5.30 2.47 13.84
N SER A 6 6.20 3.38 14.22
CA SER A 6 6.22 4.76 13.72
C SER A 6 6.83 4.80 12.32
N VAL A 7 6.08 4.37 11.31
CA VAL A 7 6.38 4.76 9.93
C VAL A 7 5.91 6.20 9.77
N ASN A 8 6.79 7.13 10.13
CA ASN A 8 6.53 8.56 10.01
C ASN A 8 6.86 8.98 8.57
N MET A 9 5.82 9.14 7.75
CA MET A 9 5.94 9.64 6.38
C MET A 9 5.90 11.16 6.40
N LEU A 10 6.98 11.79 5.94
CA LEU A 10 7.16 13.24 5.96
C LEU A 10 6.23 13.97 4.97
N ALA A 11 5.75 13.27 3.94
CA ALA A 11 4.84 13.79 2.92
C ALA A 11 3.81 12.74 2.52
N ALA A 12 2.69 13.20 1.95
CA ALA A 12 1.66 12.31 1.40
C ALA A 12 2.24 11.51 0.22
N PRO A 13 2.13 10.18 0.22
CA PRO A 13 2.68 9.35 -0.83
C PRO A 13 1.88 9.53 -2.13
N LYS A 14 2.56 9.42 -3.28
CA LYS A 14 1.91 9.53 -4.59
C LYS A 14 1.11 8.27 -4.90
N LEU A 15 -0.21 8.36 -4.78
CA LEU A 15 -1.14 7.28 -5.06
C LEU A 15 -1.35 7.12 -6.58
N ILE A 16 -1.20 5.89 -7.07
CA ILE A 16 -1.41 5.48 -8.46
C ILE A 16 -2.52 4.44 -8.44
N LEU A 17 -3.58 4.64 -9.24
CA LEU A 17 -4.65 3.65 -9.34
C LEU A 17 -4.08 2.32 -9.89
N ILE A 18 -4.37 1.21 -9.22
CA ILE A 18 -3.99 -0.12 -9.71
C ILE A 18 -5.00 -0.49 -10.80
N PRO A 19 -4.57 -0.66 -12.06
CA PRO A 19 -5.47 -1.07 -13.13
C PRO A 19 -6.11 -2.42 -12.80
N GLU A 20 -7.35 -2.61 -13.24
CA GLU A 20 -8.18 -3.80 -12.97
C GLU A 20 -8.64 -3.97 -11.52
N THR A 21 -8.35 -3.01 -10.64
CA THR A 21 -8.98 -2.92 -9.32
C THR A 21 -10.03 -1.82 -9.32
N LYS A 22 -11.12 -2.01 -8.57
CA LYS A 22 -12.19 -1.00 -8.55
C LYS A 22 -11.78 0.23 -7.75
N GLU A 23 -11.01 0.06 -6.68
CA GLU A 23 -10.74 1.12 -5.69
C GLU A 23 -9.39 1.00 -4.96
N LEU A 24 -8.45 0.21 -5.48
CA LEU A 24 -7.11 0.10 -4.90
C LEU A 24 -6.12 1.02 -5.59
N PHE A 25 -5.34 1.71 -4.77
CA PHE A 25 -4.25 2.57 -5.19
C PHE A 25 -2.94 2.00 -4.62
N PHE A 26 -1.86 2.24 -5.33
CA PHE A 26 -0.51 1.87 -4.93
C PHE A 26 0.36 3.12 -4.81
N ALA A 27 1.26 3.14 -3.84
CA ALA A 27 2.32 4.12 -3.76
C ALA A 27 3.64 3.49 -3.37
N VAL A 28 4.71 3.92 -4.02
CA VAL A 28 6.09 3.60 -3.61
C VAL A 28 6.54 4.67 -2.63
N VAL A 29 7.09 4.25 -1.49
CA VAL A 29 7.81 5.13 -0.57
C VAL A 29 9.29 4.74 -0.62
N PRO A 30 10.06 5.30 -1.56
CA PRO A 30 11.46 4.92 -1.75
C PRO A 30 12.31 5.29 -0.53
N GLU A 31 11.93 6.31 0.25
CA GLU A 31 12.68 6.72 1.45
C GLU A 31 12.70 5.63 2.54
N ARG A 32 11.73 4.73 2.52
CA ARG A 32 11.58 3.65 3.51
C ARG A 32 11.63 2.25 2.90
N ASP A 33 11.79 2.16 1.59
CA ASP A 33 11.66 0.91 0.83
C ASP A 33 10.33 0.20 1.17
N LEU A 34 9.23 0.95 1.14
CA LEU A 34 7.89 0.44 1.47
C LEU A 34 6.96 0.53 0.27
N ASP A 35 6.26 -0.57 0.04
CA ASP A 35 5.13 -0.64 -0.89
C ASP A 35 3.84 -0.39 -0.10
N LEU A 36 3.20 0.74 -0.40
CA LEU A 36 1.91 1.11 0.16
C LEU A 36 0.78 0.80 -0.79
N PHE A 37 -0.32 0.35 -0.21
CA PHE A 37 -1.58 0.17 -0.88
C PHE A 37 -2.63 1.01 -0.15
N PHE A 38 -3.52 1.66 -0.88
CA PHE A 38 -4.61 2.44 -0.29
C PHE A 38 -5.92 1.92 -0.87
N SER A 39 -6.82 1.50 0.00
CA SER A 39 -8.18 1.11 -0.37
C SER A 39 -9.09 2.31 -0.19
N ARG A 40 -9.69 2.79 -1.29
CA ARG A 40 -10.68 3.87 -1.24
C ARG A 40 -12.01 3.40 -0.65
N ALA A 41 -12.38 2.14 -0.87
CA ALA A 41 -13.58 1.52 -0.28
C ALA A 41 -13.59 1.61 1.25
N GLU A 42 -12.42 1.40 1.87
CA GLU A 42 -12.28 1.41 3.34
C GLU A 42 -11.64 2.70 3.87
N MET A 43 -11.18 3.58 2.97
CA MET A 43 -10.35 4.75 3.27
C MET A 43 -9.18 4.43 4.21
N ARG A 44 -8.43 3.37 3.88
CA ARG A 44 -7.33 2.87 4.70
C ARG A 44 -6.09 2.60 3.85
N TYR A 45 -4.94 2.89 4.44
CA TYR A 45 -3.64 2.51 3.91
C TYR A 45 -3.24 1.16 4.50
N TYR A 46 -2.57 0.37 3.67
CA TYR A 46 -2.08 -0.97 3.92
C TYR A 46 -0.63 -1.04 3.46
N TYR A 47 0.24 -1.69 4.22
CA TYR A 47 1.53 -2.15 3.72
C TYR A 47 1.79 -3.57 4.18
N HIS A 48 2.58 -4.28 3.39
CA HIS A 48 3.07 -5.61 3.74
C HIS A 48 4.55 -5.54 4.11
N ARG A 49 4.92 -6.09 5.27
CA ARG A 49 6.33 -6.17 5.69
C ARG A 49 6.57 -7.48 6.44
N LYS A 50 7.54 -8.27 5.97
CA LYS A 50 7.98 -9.54 6.60
C LYS A 50 6.83 -10.51 6.91
N GLY A 51 5.90 -10.71 5.97
CA GLY A 51 4.77 -11.64 6.14
C GLY A 51 3.62 -11.11 7.01
N ARG A 52 3.67 -9.84 7.39
CA ARG A 52 2.62 -9.19 8.19
C ARG A 52 2.08 -7.99 7.47
N TRP A 53 0.76 -7.88 7.49
CA TRP A 53 0.04 -6.72 7.00
C TRP A 53 -0.17 -5.72 8.12
N TYR A 54 -0.11 -4.45 7.76
CA TYR A 54 -0.37 -3.35 8.66
C TYR A 54 -1.31 -2.37 7.98
N SER A 55 -2.27 -1.83 8.73
CA SER A 55 -3.21 -0.84 8.25
C SER A 55 -3.23 0.43 9.10
N THR A 56 -3.70 1.51 8.51
CA THR A 56 -3.91 2.81 9.17
C THR A 56 -4.92 3.62 8.38
N ARG A 57 -5.55 4.60 9.04
CA ARG A 57 -6.38 5.61 8.35
C ARG A 57 -5.56 6.79 7.83
N HIS A 58 -4.38 7.02 8.39
CA HIS A 58 -3.48 8.10 8.00
C HIS A 58 -2.16 7.54 7.50
N TYR A 59 -1.66 8.05 6.38
CA TYR A 59 -0.37 7.68 5.81
C TYR A 59 0.81 7.85 6.80
N SER A 60 0.70 8.72 7.81
CA SER A 60 1.70 8.89 8.87
C SER A 60 1.57 7.90 10.04
N GLY A 61 0.57 7.02 10.03
CA GLY A 61 0.23 6.12 11.13
C GLY A 61 -0.82 6.69 12.09
N PRO A 62 -1.05 6.04 13.26
CA PRO A 62 -0.37 4.85 13.76
C PRO A 62 -0.76 3.58 12.99
N TRP A 63 0.23 2.75 12.69
CA TRP A 63 0.06 1.50 11.95
C TRP A 63 -0.30 0.35 12.88
N ARG A 64 -1.36 -0.38 12.55
CA ARG A 64 -1.85 -1.52 13.32
C ARG A 64 -1.69 -2.80 12.51
N PRO A 65 -1.20 -3.90 13.11
CA PRO A 65 -1.18 -5.18 12.42
C PRO A 65 -2.61 -5.60 12.08
N VAL A 66 -2.80 -6.13 10.87
CA VAL A 66 -4.07 -6.71 10.42
C VAL A 66 -3.83 -8.10 9.87
N GLU A 67 -4.82 -8.97 10.03
CA GLU A 67 -4.75 -10.31 9.47
C GLU A 67 -5.13 -10.31 7.98
N LEU A 68 -4.62 -11.27 7.22
CA LEU A 68 -4.94 -11.41 5.78
C LEU A 68 -6.45 -11.55 5.53
N LYS A 69 -7.16 -12.20 6.46
CA LYS A 69 -8.63 -12.39 6.42
C LYS A 69 -9.42 -11.09 6.57
N GLU A 70 -8.82 -10.05 7.16
CA GLU A 70 -9.44 -8.73 7.36
C GLU A 70 -9.17 -7.77 6.20
N LEU A 71 -8.33 -8.18 5.24
CA LEU A 71 -8.06 -7.37 4.06
C LEU A 71 -9.23 -7.48 3.07
N PRO A 72 -9.44 -6.43 2.26
CA PRO A 72 -10.35 -6.48 1.13
C PRO A 72 -10.11 -7.71 0.25
N GLU A 73 -11.18 -8.23 -0.35
CA GLU A 73 -11.12 -9.39 -1.25
C GLU A 73 -10.08 -9.22 -2.38
N ASP A 74 -9.83 -7.98 -2.83
CA ASP A 74 -8.84 -7.70 -3.87
C ASP A 74 -7.41 -8.13 -3.47
N PHE A 75 -7.04 -8.00 -2.19
CA PHE A 75 -5.75 -8.49 -1.66
C PHE A 75 -5.73 -10.00 -1.42
N GLN A 76 -6.91 -10.62 -1.31
CA GLN A 76 -7.03 -12.07 -1.21
C GLN A 76 -6.98 -12.73 -2.59
N LYS A 77 -7.47 -12.02 -3.63
CA LYS A 77 -7.47 -12.47 -5.03
C LYS A 77 -6.10 -12.34 -5.70
N ALA A 78 -5.32 -11.33 -5.33
CA ALA A 78 -4.00 -11.08 -5.90
C ALA A 78 -2.98 -10.79 -4.79
N SER A 79 -1.80 -11.40 -4.91
CA SER A 79 -0.69 -11.14 -4.00
C SER A 79 -0.15 -9.71 -4.14
N PRO A 80 0.55 -9.17 -3.12
CA PRO A 80 1.18 -7.84 -3.20
C PRO A 80 2.12 -7.69 -4.40
N ILE A 81 2.82 -8.78 -4.75
CA ILE A 81 3.77 -8.80 -5.85
C ILE A 81 3.02 -8.69 -7.18
N GLU A 82 1.90 -9.40 -7.35
CA GLU A 82 1.07 -9.28 -8.56
C GLU A 82 0.43 -7.90 -8.69
N LEU A 83 -0.11 -7.35 -7.59
CA LEU A 83 -0.66 -6.00 -7.57
C LEU A 83 0.41 -4.95 -7.94
N LYS A 84 1.63 -5.09 -7.41
CA LYS A 84 2.77 -4.24 -7.80
C LYS A 84 3.14 -4.45 -9.27
N ALA A 85 3.15 -5.70 -9.75
CA ALA A 85 3.48 -6.01 -11.13
C ALA A 85 2.52 -5.37 -12.14
N ARG A 86 1.22 -5.28 -11.81
CA ARG A 86 0.22 -4.58 -12.63
C ARG A 86 0.52 -3.10 -12.82
N ILE A 87 1.18 -2.47 -11.85
CA ILE A 87 1.54 -1.06 -11.94
C ILE A 87 2.96 -0.83 -12.46
N LEU A 88 3.81 -1.87 -12.54
CA LEU A 88 5.18 -1.74 -13.02
C LEU A 88 5.24 -1.04 -14.38
N PRO A 89 4.40 -1.35 -15.39
CA PRO A 89 4.41 -0.62 -16.66
C PRO A 89 4.16 0.89 -16.48
N THR A 90 3.33 1.27 -15.51
CA THR A 90 3.03 2.68 -15.19
C THR A 90 4.20 3.36 -14.48
N LEU A 91 4.91 2.65 -13.60
CA LEU A 91 6.13 3.16 -12.96
C LEU A 91 7.32 3.23 -13.92
N LEU A 92 7.42 2.26 -14.83
CA LEU A 92 8.50 2.13 -15.80
C LEU A 92 8.31 3.01 -17.03
N LYS A 93 7.09 3.52 -17.28
CA LYS A 93 6.87 4.63 -18.22
C LYS A 93 7.52 5.90 -17.68
N ARG A 94 8.85 5.94 -17.83
CA ARG A 94 9.64 7.16 -17.79
C ARG A 94 9.07 8.09 -18.87
N PRO A 95 8.72 9.34 -18.58
CA PRO A 95 8.49 10.32 -19.63
C PRO A 95 9.86 10.57 -20.30
N GLY A 96 10.16 9.87 -21.38
CA GLY A 96 11.42 10.03 -22.11
C GLY A 96 11.94 8.73 -22.70
N GLY A 97 11.53 8.49 -23.94
CA GLY A 97 11.97 7.45 -24.86
C GLY A 97 11.17 7.59 -26.13
#